data_AF-A0A9X7M2L9-F1
#
_entry.id   AF-A0A9X7M2L9-F1
#
_cell.length_a   1.000
_cell.length_b   1.000
_cell.length_c   1.000
_cell.angle_alpha   90.00
_cell.angle_beta   90.00
_cell.angle_gamma   90.00
#
_symmetry.space_group_name_H-M   'P 1'
#
loop_
_entity.id
_entity.type
_entity.pdbx_description
1 polymer ?
#
loop_
_entity_poly.entity_id
_entity_poly.type
_entity_poly.pdbx_seq_one_letter_code
_entity_poly.pdbx_strand_id
1 'polypeptide(L)'
;MVKYRVGYDYVFIPNEPIVHQGEDVSSMSVNVLFQVFDENGQERLFEEQWLKEQRLLLKSGKSCYLTDVVRCSFDKETILSFERNQRLLEDSGYTIEWKIDSYAKAVGIGYSEEQEISKEEWMGLMVDYQELFDNRDNDSAQSCAYFTEKVAVPHE
;
A
#
# COMPACT_ATOMS: atom_id res chain seq x y z
N MET A 1 -16.93 18.71 9.32
CA MET A 1 -16.96 17.26 9.01
C MET A 1 -15.53 16.77 8.94
N VAL A 2 -15.21 15.59 9.47
CA VAL A 2 -13.83 15.08 9.43
C VAL A 2 -13.55 14.49 8.04
N LYS A 3 -12.40 14.85 7.48
CA LYS A 3 -11.93 14.38 6.18
C LYS A 3 -10.71 13.48 6.36
N TYR A 4 -10.54 12.52 5.47
CA TYR A 4 -9.50 11.50 5.55
C TYR A 4 -8.81 11.29 4.21
N ARG A 5 -7.51 10.99 4.27
CA ARG A 5 -6.80 10.25 3.22
C ARG A 5 -6.89 8.77 3.51
N VAL A 6 -6.76 7.96 2.47
CA VAL A 6 -6.82 6.49 2.56
C VAL A 6 -5.46 5.92 2.19
N GLY A 7 -5.02 4.93 2.95
CA GLY A 7 -3.83 4.17 2.66
C GLY A 7 -4.10 2.68 2.67
N TYR A 8 -3.20 1.92 2.05
CA TYR A 8 -3.27 0.47 1.93
C TYR A 8 -1.92 -0.15 2.24
N ASP A 9 -1.94 -1.37 2.75
CA ASP A 9 -0.76 -2.20 2.84
C ASP A 9 -0.40 -2.81 1.47
N TYR A 10 0.89 -3.03 1.23
CA TYR A 10 1.39 -3.95 0.21
C TYR A 10 2.21 -5.02 0.91
N VAL A 11 1.74 -6.25 0.87
CA VAL A 11 2.30 -7.39 1.59
C VAL A 11 3.18 -8.21 0.65
N PHE A 12 4.41 -8.45 1.12
CA PHE A 12 5.42 -9.29 0.50
C PHE A 12 5.53 -10.58 1.29
N ILE A 13 5.26 -11.69 0.62
CA ILE A 13 5.28 -13.02 1.23
C ILE A 13 6.55 -13.73 0.76
N PRO A 14 7.44 -14.16 1.67
CA PRO A 14 8.57 -14.98 1.30
C PRO A 14 8.08 -16.39 0.91
N ASN A 15 8.76 -17.05 -0.02
CA ASN A 15 8.42 -18.42 -0.45
C ASN A 15 8.59 -19.47 0.66
N GLU A 16 9.38 -19.16 1.69
CA GLU A 16 9.60 -19.97 2.89
C GLU A 16 9.66 -19.06 4.14
N PRO A 17 9.31 -19.56 5.34
CA PRO A 17 9.37 -18.77 6.57
C PRO A 17 10.79 -18.26 6.87
N ILE A 18 10.90 -16.99 7.26
CA ILE A 18 12.17 -16.36 7.67
C ILE A 18 12.30 -16.48 9.18
N VAL A 19 13.45 -16.97 9.66
CA VAL A 19 13.80 -16.89 11.10
C VAL A 19 14.83 -15.79 11.29
N HIS A 20 14.42 -14.66 11.85
CA HIS A 20 15.30 -13.52 12.11
C HIS A 20 15.31 -13.20 13.60
N GLN A 21 16.50 -13.24 14.22
CA GLN A 21 16.67 -12.98 15.67
C GLN A 21 15.78 -13.83 16.59
N GLY A 22 15.41 -15.03 16.16
CA GLY A 22 14.54 -15.94 16.90
C GLY A 22 13.04 -15.70 16.70
N GLU A 23 12.66 -14.78 15.81
CA GLU A 23 11.28 -14.53 15.40
C GLU A 23 11.00 -15.21 14.06
N ASP A 24 9.84 -15.84 13.94
CA ASP A 24 9.32 -16.37 12.67
C ASP A 24 8.62 -15.23 11.92
N VAL A 25 9.30 -14.64 10.95
CA VAL A 25 8.75 -13.59 10.08
C VAL A 25 8.02 -14.26 8.92
N SER A 26 6.70 -14.06 8.85
CA SER A 26 5.83 -14.68 7.85
C SER A 26 5.53 -13.78 6.66
N SER A 27 5.62 -12.46 6.83
CA SER A 27 5.53 -11.50 5.73
C SER A 27 6.14 -10.16 6.11
N MET A 28 6.37 -9.34 5.10
CA MET A 28 6.81 -7.95 5.22
C MET A 28 5.74 -7.07 4.57
N SER A 29 5.49 -5.87 5.08
CA SER A 29 4.53 -4.95 4.45
C SER A 29 5.05 -3.51 4.42
N VAL A 30 4.61 -2.76 3.41
CA VAL A 30 4.72 -1.30 3.39
C VAL A 30 3.32 -0.70 3.36
N ASN A 31 3.08 0.26 4.24
CA ASN A 31 1.83 1.00 4.29
C ASN A 31 1.97 2.24 3.42
N VAL A 32 1.12 2.39 2.41
CA VAL A 32 1.20 3.46 1.42
C VAL A 32 -0.03 4.34 1.53
N LEU A 33 0.18 5.63 1.81
CA LEU A 33 -0.87 6.63 1.89
C LEU A 33 -1.03 7.35 0.55
N PHE A 34 -2.28 7.45 0.07
CA PHE A 34 -2.60 8.06 -1.21
C PHE A 34 -3.13 9.48 -1.07
N GLN A 35 -2.77 10.32 -2.05
CA GLN A 35 -3.37 11.60 -2.32
C GLN A 35 -3.98 11.56 -3.73
N VAL A 36 -5.26 11.89 -3.82
CA VAL A 36 -6.03 11.80 -5.06
C VAL A 36 -6.50 13.19 -5.42
N PHE A 37 -6.18 13.67 -6.61
CA PHE A 37 -6.55 14.99 -7.09
C PHE A 37 -7.48 14.88 -8.29
N ASP A 38 -8.57 15.64 -8.29
CA ASP A 38 -9.47 15.74 -9.44
C ASP A 38 -8.87 16.52 -10.62
N GLU A 39 -9.62 16.63 -11.71
CA GLU A 39 -9.19 17.35 -12.92
C GLU A 39 -8.93 18.86 -12.68
N ASN A 40 -9.44 19.42 -11.58
CA ASN A 40 -9.19 20.80 -11.17
C ASN A 40 -8.01 20.95 -10.21
N GLY A 41 -7.34 19.84 -9.85
CA GLY A 41 -6.27 19.80 -8.87
C GLY A 41 -6.74 19.86 -7.41
N GLN A 42 -8.03 19.66 -7.15
CA GLN A 42 -8.56 19.61 -5.78
C GLN A 42 -8.35 18.22 -5.19
N GLU A 43 -7.81 18.16 -3.98
CA GLU A 43 -7.62 16.89 -3.28
C GLU A 43 -8.99 16.30 -2.89
N ARG A 44 -9.27 15.11 -3.42
CA ARG A 44 -10.41 14.30 -3.05
C ARG A 44 -10.12 13.63 -1.70
N LEU A 45 -10.77 14.15 -0.67
CA LEU A 45 -10.77 13.57 0.67
C LEU A 45 -12.04 12.75 0.93
N PHE A 46 -11.90 11.70 1.73
CA PHE A 46 -12.99 10.80 2.11
C PHE A 46 -13.62 11.22 3.43
N GLU A 47 -14.89 10.89 3.64
CA GLU A 47 -15.56 11.04 4.94
C GLU A 47 -15.88 9.66 5.50
N GLU A 48 -16.10 9.57 6.81
CA GLU A 48 -16.33 8.32 7.53
C GLU A 48 -17.39 7.41 6.89
N GLN A 49 -18.50 7.98 6.41
CA GLN A 49 -19.56 7.24 5.73
C GLN A 49 -19.15 6.65 4.36
N TRP A 50 -18.16 7.27 3.71
CA TRP A 50 -17.61 6.87 2.41
C TRP A 50 -16.37 5.97 2.54
N LEU A 51 -15.83 5.78 3.75
CA LEU A 51 -14.74 4.81 4.01
C LEU A 51 -15.18 3.35 3.77
N LYS A 52 -16.47 3.09 3.61
CA LYS A 52 -16.98 1.76 3.20
C LYS A 52 -16.79 1.48 1.72
N GLU A 53 -16.73 2.52 0.88
CA GLU A 53 -16.60 2.41 -0.57
C GLU A 53 -15.34 3.16 -1.01
N GLN A 54 -14.18 2.62 -0.65
CA GLN A 54 -12.85 3.19 -0.94
C GLN A 54 -12.44 3.00 -2.40
N ARG A 55 -13.36 3.31 -3.31
CA ARG A 55 -13.21 3.11 -4.75
C ARG A 55 -13.24 4.45 -5.48
N LEU A 56 -12.47 4.52 -6.54
CA LEU A 56 -12.53 5.58 -7.53
C LEU A 56 -13.59 5.22 -8.57
N LEU A 57 -14.41 6.20 -8.96
CA LEU A 57 -15.35 6.07 -10.06
C LEU A 57 -14.62 6.47 -11.34
N LEU A 58 -14.68 5.61 -12.35
CA LEU A 58 -14.11 5.85 -13.66
C LEU A 58 -15.13 6.53 -14.58
N LYS A 59 -14.66 7.23 -15.61
CA LYS A 59 -15.50 7.85 -16.66
C LYS A 59 -16.37 6.82 -17.38
N SER A 60 -15.90 5.58 -17.47
CA SER A 60 -16.67 4.43 -17.98
C SER A 60 -17.85 4.01 -17.09
N GLY A 61 -18.04 4.62 -15.91
CA GLY A 61 -19.08 4.26 -14.93
C GLY A 61 -18.72 3.04 -14.06
N LYS A 62 -17.55 2.44 -14.27
CA LYS A 62 -17.00 1.37 -13.42
C LYS A 62 -16.29 1.97 -12.20
N SER A 63 -15.96 1.13 -11.23
CA SER A 63 -15.12 1.54 -10.09
C SER A 63 -13.91 0.63 -9.90
N CYS A 64 -12.83 1.18 -9.33
CA CYS A 64 -11.60 0.46 -8.99
C CYS A 64 -11.05 0.94 -7.63
N TYR A 65 -10.17 0.16 -7.02
CA TYR A 65 -9.44 0.54 -5.81
C TYR A 65 -8.19 1.35 -6.16
N LEU A 66 -7.62 2.05 -5.16
CA LEU A 66 -6.36 2.78 -5.34
C LEU A 66 -5.19 1.84 -5.65
N THR A 67 -5.21 0.64 -5.06
CA THR A 67 -4.26 -0.46 -5.31
C THR A 67 -4.38 -1.08 -6.71
N ASP A 68 -5.51 -0.88 -7.41
CA ASP A 68 -5.63 -1.24 -8.83
C ASP A 68 -4.88 -0.24 -9.73
N VAL A 69 -4.76 1.00 -9.26
CA VAL A 69 -4.20 2.13 -10.02
C VAL A 69 -2.69 2.27 -9.79
N VAL A 70 -2.24 2.07 -8.56
CA VAL A 70 -0.82 2.04 -8.22
C VAL A 70 -0.53 0.63 -7.75
N ARG A 71 0.35 -0.08 -8.46
CA ARG A 71 0.81 -1.41 -8.05
C ARG A 71 2.16 -1.28 -7.39
N CYS A 72 2.40 -2.13 -6.40
CA CYS A 72 3.70 -2.30 -5.79
C CYS A 72 4.19 -3.73 -6.04
N SER A 73 5.45 -3.91 -6.37
CA SER A 73 6.06 -5.21 -6.57
C SER A 73 7.44 -5.26 -5.92
N PHE A 74 7.91 -6.47 -5.66
CA PHE A 74 9.30 -6.68 -5.30
C PHE A 74 10.17 -6.54 -6.55
N ASP A 75 11.31 -5.88 -6.41
CA ASP A 75 12.31 -5.75 -7.48
C ASP A 75 13.69 -6.02 -6.87
N LYS A 76 14.51 -6.86 -7.50
CA LYS A 76 15.81 -7.26 -6.92
C LYS A 76 16.83 -6.11 -6.86
N GLU A 77 16.71 -5.11 -7.71
CA GLU A 77 17.65 -3.98 -7.75
C GLU A 77 17.21 -2.86 -6.81
N THR A 78 15.91 -2.57 -6.75
CA THR A 78 15.36 -1.45 -5.99
C THR A 78 14.59 -1.85 -4.72
N ILE A 79 14.40 -3.15 -4.48
CA ILE A 79 13.57 -3.79 -3.43
C ILE A 79 12.08 -3.52 -3.58
N LEU A 80 11.70 -2.29 -3.91
CA LEU A 80 10.34 -1.86 -4.18
C LEU A 80 10.29 -1.24 -5.57
N SER A 81 9.31 -1.66 -6.37
CA SER A 81 8.93 -1.00 -7.61
C SER A 81 7.47 -0.58 -7.53
N PHE A 82 7.17 0.66 -7.91
CA PHE A 82 5.82 1.17 -8.00
C PHE A 82 5.48 1.48 -9.45
N GLU A 83 4.37 0.92 -9.92
CA GLU A 83 3.90 1.12 -11.30
C GLU A 83 2.51 1.72 -11.31
N ARG A 84 2.32 2.71 -12.19
CA ARG A 84 1.01 3.33 -12.44
C ARG A 84 0.29 2.56 -13.54
N ASN A 85 -0.96 2.17 -13.28
CA ASN A 85 -1.87 1.68 -14.29
C ASN A 85 -2.40 2.87 -15.12
N GLN A 86 -1.64 3.24 -16.14
CA GLN A 86 -1.91 4.40 -16.98
C GLN A 86 -3.32 4.39 -17.58
N ARG A 87 -3.81 3.22 -17.98
CA ARG A 87 -5.16 3.06 -18.53
C ARG A 87 -6.26 3.43 -17.52
N LEU A 88 -6.10 3.02 -16.26
CA LEU A 88 -7.06 3.38 -15.22
C LEU A 88 -6.96 4.86 -14.84
N LEU A 89 -5.74 5.42 -14.80
CA LEU A 89 -5.55 6.86 -14.56
C LEU A 89 -6.27 7.70 -15.61
N GLU A 90 -6.06 7.39 -16.89
CA GLU A 90 -6.70 8.09 -18.01
C GLU A 90 -8.23 7.98 -18.00
N ASP A 91 -8.77 6.78 -17.72
CA ASP A 91 -10.22 6.57 -17.59
C ASP A 91 -10.80 7.22 -16.32
N SER A 92 -9.99 7.45 -15.28
CA SER A 92 -10.46 8.07 -14.04
C SER A 92 -10.51 9.60 -14.09
N GLY A 93 -9.58 10.24 -14.81
CA GLY A 93 -9.38 11.69 -14.75
C GLY A 93 -8.71 12.18 -13.46
N TYR A 94 -8.29 11.29 -12.57
CA TYR A 94 -7.57 11.63 -11.35
C TYR A 94 -6.06 11.69 -11.56
N THR A 95 -5.39 12.57 -10.83
CA THR A 95 -3.96 12.48 -10.55
C THR A 95 -3.78 11.79 -9.20
N ILE A 96 -2.90 10.80 -9.13
CA ILE A 96 -2.65 10.04 -7.91
C ILE A 96 -1.18 10.12 -7.54
N GLU A 97 -0.94 10.61 -6.32
CA GLU A 97 0.35 10.63 -5.65
C GLU A 97 0.31 9.74 -4.41
N TRP A 98 1.48 9.29 -3.96
CA TRP A 98 1.58 8.44 -2.78
C TRP A 98 2.89 8.65 -2.02
N LYS A 99 2.87 8.27 -0.75
CA LYS A 99 4.06 8.12 0.10
C LYS A 99 4.01 6.80 0.83
N ILE A 100 5.17 6.21 1.10
CA ILE A 100 5.26 5.15 2.11
C ILE A 100 5.15 5.83 3.48
N ASP A 101 4.16 5.42 4.27
CA ASP A 101 3.84 5.96 5.58
C ASP A 101 4.57 5.20 6.69
N SER A 102 4.54 3.87 6.64
CA SER A 102 5.24 2.99 7.58
C SER A 102 5.64 1.65 6.96
N TYR A 103 6.47 0.91 7.70
CA TYR A 103 7.01 -0.39 7.34
C TYR A 103 6.67 -1.36 8.47
N ALA A 104 6.30 -2.59 8.15
CA ALA A 104 6.00 -3.59 9.16
C ALA A 104 6.49 -4.99 8.75
N LYS A 105 6.60 -5.85 9.75
CA LYS A 105 6.79 -7.30 9.60
C LYS A 105 5.67 -8.02 10.32
N ALA A 106 5.24 -9.16 9.80
CA ALA A 106 4.30 -10.03 10.49
C ALA A 106 5.06 -11.16 11.18
N VAL A 107 4.90 -11.30 12.50
CA VAL A 107 5.60 -12.29 13.31
C VAL A 107 4.64 -13.39 13.75
N GLY A 108 5.03 -14.65 13.54
CA GLY A 108 4.25 -15.85 13.84
C GLY A 108 3.81 -16.61 12.58
N ILE A 109 3.60 -17.92 12.72
CA ILE A 109 3.13 -18.82 11.66
C ILE A 109 1.66 -19.18 11.91
N GLY A 110 0.79 -18.99 10.91
CA GLY A 110 -0.64 -19.29 10.96
C GLY A 110 -1.49 -18.19 11.61
N TYR A 111 -1.07 -17.69 12.78
CA TYR A 111 -1.59 -16.46 13.39
C TYR A 111 -0.44 -15.49 13.60
N SER A 112 -0.25 -14.59 12.63
CA SER A 112 0.81 -13.60 12.67
C SER A 112 0.31 -12.28 13.26
N GLU A 113 1.15 -11.64 14.06
CA GLU A 113 0.93 -10.28 14.57
C GLU A 113 1.78 -9.29 13.77
N GLU A 114 1.16 -8.23 13.29
CA GLU A 114 1.88 -7.16 12.60
C GLU A 114 2.63 -6.29 13.61
N GLN A 115 3.90 -6.06 13.34
CA GLN A 115 4.78 -5.21 14.12
C GLN A 115 5.37 -4.14 13.22
N GLU A 116 5.08 -2.87 13.52
CA GLU A 116 5.74 -1.75 12.86
C GLU A 116 7.24 -1.75 13.19
N ILE A 117 8.06 -1.58 12.17
CA ILE A 117 9.52 -1.57 12.27
C ILE A 117 10.10 -0.36 11.54
N SER A 118 11.37 -0.07 11.81
CA SER A 118 12.08 1.00 11.09
C SER A 118 12.24 0.66 9.60
N LYS A 119 12.34 1.70 8.75
CA LYS A 119 12.68 1.53 7.34
C LYS A 119 14.01 0.78 7.17
N GLU A 120 15.00 1.10 8.00
CA GLU A 120 16.33 0.50 7.94
C GLU A 120 16.29 -0.99 8.25
N GLU A 121 15.54 -1.40 9.28
CA GLU A 121 15.32 -2.82 9.60
C GLU A 121 14.57 -3.53 8.47
N TRP A 122 13.50 -2.92 7.97
CA TRP A 122 12.70 -3.49 6.88
C TRP A 122 13.54 -3.71 5.61
N MET A 123 14.28 -2.69 5.19
CA MET A 123 15.16 -2.78 4.02
C MET A 123 16.27 -3.82 4.24
N GLY A 124 16.84 -3.90 5.44
CA GLY A 124 17.82 -4.92 5.80
C GLY A 124 17.27 -6.33 5.61
N LEU A 125 16.08 -6.61 6.15
CA LEU A 125 15.41 -7.91 5.99
C LEU A 125 15.13 -8.24 4.52
N MET A 126 14.61 -7.28 3.75
CA MET A 126 14.28 -7.52 2.34
C MET A 126 15.53 -7.77 1.49
N VAL A 127 16.67 -7.16 1.82
CA VAL A 127 17.95 -7.41 1.14
C VAL A 127 18.57 -8.74 1.59
N ASP A 128 18.65 -8.98 2.90
CA ASP A 128 19.26 -10.19 3.46
C ASP A 128 18.56 -11.47 3.00
N TYR A 129 17.23 -11.39 2.77
CA TYR A 129 16.38 -12.50 2.36
C TYR A 129 15.78 -12.32 0.94
N GLN A 130 16.39 -11.48 0.10
CA GLN A 130 15.85 -11.10 -1.22
C GLN A 130 15.43 -12.28 -2.11
N GLU A 131 16.14 -13.41 -2.05
CA GLU A 131 15.85 -14.59 -2.87
C GLU A 131 14.55 -15.28 -2.47
N LEU A 132 14.09 -15.09 -1.23
CA LEU A 132 12.80 -15.60 -0.77
C LEU A 132 11.64 -14.73 -1.26
N PHE A 133 11.88 -13.43 -1.49
CA PHE A 133 10.88 -12.47 -1.97
C PHE A 133 10.79 -12.37 -3.50
N ASP A 134 11.81 -12.84 -4.24
CA ASP A 134 11.76 -12.96 -5.70
C ASP A 134 10.87 -14.14 -6.13
N ASN A 135 9.57 -13.94 -6.02
CA ASN A 135 8.56 -14.94 -6.33
C ASN A 135 7.31 -14.27 -6.93
N ARG A 136 6.49 -15.10 -7.59
CA ARG A 136 5.32 -14.62 -8.35
C ARG A 136 4.26 -13.94 -7.51
N ASP A 137 4.15 -14.26 -6.23
CA ASP A 137 3.17 -13.64 -5.34
C ASP A 137 3.53 -12.16 -5.08
N ASN A 138 4.79 -11.78 -5.30
CA ASN A 138 5.31 -10.43 -5.14
C ASN A 138 5.51 -9.68 -6.46
N ASP A 139 5.19 -10.28 -7.62
CA ASP A 139 5.12 -9.58 -8.92
C ASP A 139 4.08 -8.44 -8.89
N SER A 140 3.05 -8.60 -8.05
CA SER A 140 2.13 -7.56 -7.63
C SER A 140 1.71 -7.86 -6.21
N ALA A 141 2.33 -7.19 -5.25
CA ALA A 141 2.05 -7.36 -3.84
C ALA A 141 0.56 -7.19 -3.54
N GLN A 142 0.04 -8.06 -2.68
CA GLN A 142 -1.36 -8.05 -2.29
C GLN A 142 -1.61 -6.96 -1.24
N SER A 143 -2.85 -6.45 -1.19
CA SER A 143 -3.31 -5.61 -0.09
C SER A 143 -4.36 -6.37 0.70
N CYS A 144 -4.19 -6.40 2.02
CA CYS A 144 -5.05 -7.13 2.97
C CYS A 144 -5.81 -6.18 3.91
N ALA A 145 -5.39 -4.92 4.00
CA ALA A 145 -5.92 -3.93 4.90
C ALA A 145 -5.90 -2.51 4.31
N TYR A 146 -6.65 -1.62 4.94
CA TYR A 146 -6.60 -0.19 4.67
C TYR A 146 -6.52 0.57 5.99
N PHE A 147 -5.97 1.78 5.92
CA PHE A 147 -5.89 2.71 7.03
C PHE A 147 -6.27 4.12 6.57
N THR A 148 -6.40 5.05 7.53
CA THR A 148 -6.79 6.42 7.23
C THR A 148 -5.93 7.44 7.97
N GLU A 149 -5.61 8.54 7.30
CA GLU A 149 -4.96 9.72 7.88
C GLU A 149 -5.99 10.85 7.96
N LYS A 150 -6.27 11.36 9.16
CA LYS A 150 -7.19 12.48 9.34
C LYS A 150 -6.58 13.77 8.80
N VAL A 151 -7.32 14.47 7.93
CA VAL A 151 -6.93 15.77 7.39
C VAL A 151 -7.69 16.88 8.12
N ALA A 152 -6.95 17.81 8.71
CA ALA A 152 -7.52 19.02 9.29
C ALA A 152 -7.88 19.99 8.16
N VAL A 153 -9.18 20.12 7.87
CA VAL A 153 -9.67 21.16 6.95
C VAL A 153 -9.98 22.41 7.78
N PRO A 154 -9.44 23.59 7.45
CA PRO A 154 -9.83 24.84 8.10
C PRO A 154 -11.34 25.02 8.00
N HIS A 155 -11.98 25.49 9.07
CA HIS A 155 -13.37 25.92 9.01
C HIS A 155 -13.45 27.15 8.09
N GLU A 156 -14.16 27.03 6.98
CA GLU A 156 -14.63 28.18 6.17
C GLU A 156 -15.68 28.99 6.93
#